data_AF-A0A133YWQ5-F1
#
_entry.id   AF-A0A133YWQ5-F1
#
_cell.length_a   1.000
_cell.length_b   1.000
_cell.length_c   1.000
_cell.angle_alpha   90.00
_cell.angle_beta   90.00
_cell.angle_gamma   90.00
#
_symmetry.space_group_name_H-M   'P 1'
#
loop_
_entity.id
_entity.type
_entity.pdbx_description
1 polymer ?
#
loop_
_entity_poly.entity_id
_entity_poly.type
_entity_poly.pdbx_seq_one_letter_code
_entity_poly.pdbx_strand_id
1 'polypeptide(L)'
;MTKEEIMQTLNSIFAEVLKQPRIQLQEDSSAQNIDGWDSMANLALLDQSEKTFDIHFKMREIMKMKNVGDLCDTIYNKVNP
;
A
#
# COMPACT_ATOMS: atom_id res chain seq x y z
N MET A 1 -14.56 2.54 5.44
CA MET A 1 -14.10 1.69 4.32
C MET A 1 -13.83 0.29 4.81
N THR A 2 -14.15 -0.73 4.02
CA THR A 2 -13.80 -2.13 4.29
C THR A 2 -12.37 -2.45 3.87
N LYS A 3 -11.79 -3.53 4.41
CA LYS A 3 -10.45 -4.00 3.99
C LYS A 3 -10.41 -4.38 2.51
N GLU A 4 -11.48 -4.97 1.97
CA GLU A 4 -11.58 -5.34 0.56
C GLU A 4 -11.47 -4.12 -0.35
N GLU A 5 -12.18 -3.02 -0.05
CA GLU A 5 -12.10 -1.77 -0.81
C GLU A 5 -10.70 -1.15 -0.77
N ILE A 6 -10.06 -1.18 0.41
CA ILE A 6 -8.67 -0.69 0.57
C ILE A 6 -7.73 -1.53 -0.29
N MET A 7 -7.85 -2.87 -0.25
CA MET A 7 -7.00 -3.78 -1.00
C MET A 7 -7.17 -3.60 -2.52
N GLN A 8 -8.41 -3.43 -3.00
CA GLN A 8 -8.67 -3.13 -4.41
C GLN A 8 -8.06 -1.81 -4.86
N THR A 9 -8.15 -0.79 -4.01
CA THR A 9 -7.57 0.53 -4.26
C THR A 9 -6.04 0.45 -4.27
N LEU A 10 -5.44 -0.23 -3.29
CA LEU A 10 -4.00 -0.51 -3.26
C LEU A 10 -3.56 -1.26 -4.51
N ASN A 11 -4.29 -2.28 -4.94
CA ASN A 11 -3.96 -3.03 -6.15
C ASN A 11 -3.89 -2.13 -7.39
N SER A 12 -4.82 -1.16 -7.50
CA SER A 12 -4.81 -0.15 -8.58
C SER A 12 -3.61 0.79 -8.47
N ILE A 13 -3.30 1.30 -7.28
CA ILE A 13 -2.15 2.17 -7.03
C ILE A 13 -0.84 1.46 -7.39
N PHE A 14 -0.69 0.20 -6.97
CA PHE A 14 0.49 -0.61 -7.30
C PHE A 14 0.59 -0.89 -8.79
N ALA A 15 -0.52 -1.21 -9.45
CA ALA A 15 -0.56 -1.42 -10.90
C ALA A 15 -0.06 -0.19 -11.67
N GLU A 16 -0.46 1.01 -11.24
CA GLU A 16 -0.04 2.27 -11.86
C GLU A 16 1.43 2.60 -11.57
N VAL A 17 1.85 2.55 -10.30
CA VAL A 17 3.21 2.92 -9.88
C VAL A 17 4.25 1.93 -10.42
N LEU A 18 3.97 0.63 -10.36
CA LEU A 18 4.87 -0.41 -10.86
C LEU A 18 4.70 -0.68 -12.36
N LYS A 19 3.74 -0.02 -13.01
CA LYS A 19 3.37 -0.25 -14.43
C LYS A 19 3.04 -1.72 -14.73
N GLN A 20 2.42 -2.39 -13.76
CA GLN A 20 2.07 -3.81 -13.81
C GLN A 20 0.54 -3.97 -13.67
N PRO A 21 -0.23 -3.84 -14.76
CA PRO A 21 -1.70 -3.88 -14.72
C PRO A 21 -2.29 -5.24 -14.31
N ARG A 22 -1.47 -6.30 -14.29
CA ARG A 22 -1.88 -7.65 -13.87
C ARG A 22 -1.34 -8.02 -12.49
N ILE A 23 -0.83 -7.05 -11.73
CA ILE A 23 -0.40 -7.31 -10.38
C ILE A 23 -1.60 -7.75 -9.53
N GLN A 24 -1.37 -8.80 -8.74
CA GLN A 24 -2.32 -9.27 -7.75
C GLN A 24 -1.64 -9.17 -6.40
N LEU A 25 -1.93 -8.10 -5.69
CA LEU A 25 -1.50 -7.97 -4.31
C LEU A 25 -2.22 -9.01 -3.45
N GLN A 26 -1.45 -9.58 -2.53
CA GLN A 26 -1.92 -10.42 -1.44
C GLN A 26 -1.44 -9.80 -0.12
N GLU A 27 -2.05 -10.15 1.00
CA GLU A 27 -1.68 -9.58 2.31
C GLU A 27 -0.21 -9.85 2.69
N ASP A 28 0.36 -10.95 2.20
CA ASP A 28 1.77 -11.34 2.38
C ASP A 28 2.73 -10.71 1.37
N SER A 29 2.21 -9.97 0.37
CA SER A 29 3.02 -9.32 -0.65
C SER A 29 3.90 -8.25 -0.05
N SER A 30 5.17 -8.22 -0.43
CA SER A 30 6.15 -7.27 0.07
C SER A 30 7.11 -6.86 -1.04
N ALA A 31 7.89 -5.80 -0.80
CA ALA A 31 8.93 -5.33 -1.71
C ALA A 31 9.99 -6.41 -2.06
N GLN A 32 10.12 -7.46 -1.25
CA GLN A 32 11.02 -8.58 -1.53
C GLN A 32 10.45 -9.59 -2.53
N ASN A 33 9.12 -9.68 -2.62
CA ASN A 33 8.42 -10.70 -3.42
C ASN A 33 7.80 -10.12 -4.70
N ILE A 34 7.66 -8.79 -4.78
CA ILE A 34 7.12 -8.10 -5.95
C ILE A 34 8.26 -7.50 -6.77
N ASP A 35 8.35 -7.92 -8.02
CA ASP A 35 9.32 -7.40 -8.97
C ASP A 35 9.00 -5.94 -9.34
N GLY A 36 9.99 -5.05 -9.23
CA GLY A 36 9.85 -3.62 -9.47
C GLY A 36 9.47 -2.78 -8.24
N TRP A 37 9.14 -3.42 -7.11
CA TRP A 37 8.89 -2.69 -5.85
C TRP A 37 10.20 -2.42 -5.12
N ASP A 38 10.89 -1.36 -5.50
CA ASP A 38 12.10 -0.87 -4.83
C ASP A 38 11.79 0.26 -3.81
N SER A 39 12.84 0.85 -3.23
CA SER A 39 12.71 1.97 -2.28
C SER A 39 12.05 3.22 -2.89
N MET A 40 12.23 3.48 -4.19
CA MET A 40 11.62 4.63 -4.86
C MET A 40 10.13 4.38 -5.11
N ALA A 41 9.78 3.19 -5.59
CA ALA A 41 8.41 2.75 -5.72
C ALA A 41 7.70 2.80 -4.36
N ASN A 42 8.36 2.36 -3.28
CA ASN A 42 7.78 2.41 -1.94
C ASN A 42 7.38 3.83 -1.52
N LEU A 43 8.22 4.83 -1.79
CA LEU A 43 7.89 6.23 -1.51
C LEU A 43 6.70 6.73 -2.36
N ALA A 44 6.67 6.40 -3.64
CA ALA A 44 5.57 6.78 -4.54
C ALA A 44 4.25 6.10 -4.14
N LEU A 45 4.29 4.83 -3.73
CA LEU A 45 3.14 4.08 -3.24
C LEU A 45 2.57 4.69 -1.97
N LEU A 46 3.43 5.06 -1.02
CA LEU A 46 3.03 5.73 0.21
C LEU A 46 2.39 7.09 -0.10
N ASP A 47 3.05 7.94 -0.91
CA ASP A 47 2.53 9.26 -1.30
C ASP A 47 1.18 9.16 -2.04
N GLN A 48 1.04 8.22 -2.97
CA GLN A 48 -0.22 8.01 -3.69
C GLN A 48 -1.32 7.46 -2.77
N SER A 49 -0.97 6.56 -1.85
CA SER A 49 -1.92 6.04 -0.86
C SER A 49 -2.38 7.13 0.10
N GLU A 50 -1.48 7.98 0.60
CA GLU A 50 -1.82 9.14 1.44
C GLU A 50 -2.85 10.04 0.76
N LYS A 51 -2.60 10.41 -0.51
CA LYS A 51 -3.51 11.23 -1.32
C LYS A 51 -4.84 10.55 -1.60
N THR A 52 -4.84 9.24 -1.84
CA THR A 52 -6.05 8.49 -2.21
C THR A 52 -7.00 8.31 -1.02
N PHE A 53 -6.45 8.01 0.15
CA PHE A 53 -7.23 7.77 1.37
C PHE A 53 -7.39 9.02 2.24
N ASP A 54 -6.78 10.14 1.85
CA ASP A 54 -6.69 11.39 2.63
C ASP A 54 -6.13 11.15 4.06
N ILE A 55 -5.04 10.39 4.12
CA ILE A 55 -4.36 10.01 5.37
C ILE A 55 -2.90 10.43 5.36
N HIS A 56 -2.26 10.42 6.53
CA HIS A 56 -0.82 10.62 6.65
C HIS A 56 -0.17 9.50 7.48
N PHE A 57 0.85 8.87 6.92
CA PHE A 57 1.66 7.83 7.55
C PHE A 57 2.76 8.47 8.40
N LYS A 58 2.88 7.99 9.63
CA LYS A 58 3.98 8.36 10.52
C LYS A 58 5.18 7.48 10.21
N MET A 59 6.38 8.02 10.40
CA MET A 59 7.64 7.26 10.24
C MET A 59 7.64 5.91 10.98
N ARG A 60 7.06 5.87 12.19
CA ARG A 60 6.94 4.62 12.98
C ARG A 60 6.01 3.58 12.36
N GLU A 61 4.99 4.00 11.64
CA GLU A 61 4.07 3.10 10.93
C GLU A 61 4.78 2.51 9.72
N ILE A 62 5.44 3.37 8.92
CA ILE A 62 6.24 2.96 7.77
C ILE A 62 7.35 1.98 8.17
N MET A 63 8.05 2.24 9.28
CA MET A 63 9.09 1.32 9.78
C MET A 63 8.55 -0.03 10.28
N LYS A 64 7.27 -0.10 10.66
CA LYS A 64 6.63 -1.32 11.14
C LYS A 64 6.00 -2.13 10.00
N MET A 65 5.61 -1.48 8.90
CA MET A 65 5.06 -2.12 7.72
C MET A 65 6.11 -3.00 7.05
N LYS A 66 5.81 -4.28 6.88
CA LYS A 66 6.66 -5.25 6.18
C LYS A 66 6.03 -5.77 4.89
N ASN A 67 4.71 -5.76 4.83
CA ASN A 67 3.92 -6.27 3.71
C ASN A 67 2.70 -5.38 3.44
N VAL A 68 1.97 -5.70 2.38
CA VAL A 68 0.74 -5.00 1.98
C VAL A 68 -0.36 -5.17 3.03
N GLY A 69 -0.41 -6.29 3.75
CA GLY A 69 -1.35 -6.49 4.85
C GLY A 69 -1.21 -5.43 5.94
N ASP A 70 0.03 -5.17 6.41
CA ASP A 70 0.32 -4.13 7.40
C ASP A 70 -0.05 -2.73 6.89
N LEU A 71 0.18 -2.47 5.60
CA LEU A 71 -0.20 -1.22 4.94
C LEU A 71 -1.72 -1.06 4.92
N CYS A 72 -2.45 -2.11 4.51
CA CYS A 72 -3.91 -2.16 4.48
C CYS A 72 -4.50 -1.96 5.88
N ASP A 73 -3.94 -2.63 6.90
CA ASP A 73 -4.36 -2.48 8.29
C ASP A 73 -4.11 -1.07 8.82
N THR A 74 -2.97 -0.48 8.48
CA THR A 74 -2.67 0.91 8.89
C THR A 74 -3.64 1.89 8.26
N ILE A 75 -3.94 1.73 6.96
CA ILE A 75 -4.95 2.54 6.26
C ILE A 75 -6.29 2.34 6.95
N TYR A 76 -6.74 1.09 7.10
CA TYR A 76 -8.04 0.74 7.68
C TYR A 76 -8.26 1.40 9.05
N ASN A 77 -7.25 1.35 9.94
CA ASN A 77 -7.30 1.99 11.25
C ASN A 77 -7.31 3.52 11.21
N LYS A 78 -6.81 4.13 10.13
CA LYS A 78 -6.84 5.60 9.96
C LYS A 78 -8.16 6.09 9.36
N VAL A 79 -8.71 5.37 8.37
CA VAL A 79 -10.00 5.73 7.75
C VAL A 79 -11.20 5.34 8.63
N ASN A 80 -11.02 4.42 9.56
CA ASN A 80 -12.05 4.01 10.52
C ASN A 80 -11.50 4.18 11.96
N PRO A 81 -11.56 5.40 12.54
CA PRO A 81 -11.08 5.68 13.89
C PRO A 81 -11.97 5.14 15.01
#